data_AF-A0A9W9CI73-F1
#
_entry.id   AF-A0A9W9CI73-F1
#
_cell.length_a   1.000
_cell.length_b   1.000
_cell.length_c   1.000
_cell.angle_alpha   90.00
_cell.angle_beta   90.00
_cell.angle_gamma   90.00
#
_symmetry.space_group_name_H-M   'P 1'
#
loop_
_entity.id
_entity.type
_entity.pdbx_description
1 polymer ?
#
loop_
_entity_poly.entity_id
_entity_poly.type
_entity_poly.pdbx_seq_one_letter_code
_entity_poly.pdbx_strand_id
1 'polypeptide(L)'
;MKLANFTETLTRAPNESVYTFNHTAPIPFECLAPTWDAEKYNGPTDQWRISICQLGEAGGRSSVAGGLVSEFRDSASVPTADTAPEQRGNPGNFGNAYLVLNVSLGSEEQWQAVTENGATPPLFSVRGEWLDLLYSDARQALSVTLCYTAFDSADIPVKISGDKNRTEPLPTYLLKENRYYFDAVRQQLGQHRDTQTLADRNILSLVRQRESWLAQDDEIPPLEPFLRSASDIDNIGDAILSAILWESKECVAVGNSDVDLGICPELMHVWLFQEIVRTGGSIAFALQSLITVLAGLAYYDQLAQFDKIDDSVAITRFITTNVPQRIGGFVAVTVVMVVYMLLVTVVLWLFLTQSRFSLLGNTWQCISQVVTEHTTDYVDAGSTLTDTQMGKVMQGRGEARNRVGLWKVGGTGNIGLKEL
;
A
#
# COMPACT_ATOMS: atom_id res chain seq x y z
N MET A 1 15.15 6.09 -39.41
CA MET A 1 14.76 7.39 -40.00
C MET A 1 14.79 8.55 -38.99
N LYS A 2 15.49 9.67 -39.28
CA LYS A 2 15.36 10.93 -38.52
C LYS A 2 14.14 11.71 -39.03
N LEU A 3 13.17 11.98 -38.16
CA LEU A 3 12.06 12.86 -38.50
C LEU A 3 12.56 14.31 -38.48
N ALA A 4 12.54 15.00 -39.62
CA ALA A 4 12.97 16.40 -39.69
C ALA A 4 11.96 17.33 -38.99
N ASN A 5 12.50 18.22 -38.16
CA ASN A 5 11.94 19.46 -37.59
C ASN A 5 10.40 19.64 -37.68
N PHE A 6 9.67 19.03 -36.74
CA PHE A 6 8.21 19.12 -36.57
C PHE A 6 7.68 20.51 -36.14
N THR A 7 8.53 21.54 -36.11
CA THR A 7 8.20 22.85 -35.56
C THR A 7 7.12 23.61 -36.35
N GLU A 8 6.89 23.28 -37.62
CA GLU A 8 5.95 24.04 -38.46
C GLU A 8 4.46 23.66 -38.24
N THR A 9 4.17 22.42 -37.83
CA THR A 9 2.81 21.86 -37.88
C THR A 9 1.91 22.24 -36.68
N LEU A 10 2.48 22.74 -35.57
CA LEU A 10 1.71 23.11 -34.36
C LEU A 10 1.31 24.59 -34.28
N THR A 11 1.63 25.41 -35.28
CA THR A 11 1.51 26.89 -35.20
C THR A 11 0.16 27.47 -35.65
N ARG A 12 -0.88 26.66 -35.88
CA ARG A 12 -2.18 27.16 -36.40
C ARG A 12 -3.34 26.99 -35.42
N ALA A 13 -3.35 27.80 -34.35
CA ALA A 13 -4.54 28.11 -33.58
C ALA A 13 -5.00 29.56 -33.88
N PRO A 14 -6.32 29.84 -33.99
CA PRO A 14 -6.82 31.14 -34.42
C PRO A 14 -6.64 32.22 -33.35
N ASN A 15 -6.16 33.39 -33.79
CA ASN A 15 -5.89 34.58 -32.99
C ASN A 15 -7.17 35.19 -32.40
N GLU A 16 -7.26 35.28 -31.07
CA GLU A 16 -8.00 36.34 -30.37
C GLU A 16 -7.13 36.93 -29.25
N SER A 17 -7.09 38.25 -29.21
CA SER A 17 -6.09 39.07 -28.53
C SER A 17 -6.48 39.45 -27.10
N VAL A 18 -5.74 38.96 -26.11
CA VAL A 18 -5.51 39.63 -24.80
C VAL A 18 -4.12 39.19 -24.31
N TYR A 19 -3.33 40.12 -23.80
CA TYR A 19 -1.93 39.97 -23.35
C TYR A 19 -1.59 38.59 -22.76
N THR A 20 -0.79 37.80 -23.48
CA THR A 20 -0.41 36.42 -23.11
C THR A 20 0.99 36.13 -23.66
N PHE A 21 1.80 35.45 -22.84
CA PHE A 21 3.12 34.92 -23.13
C PHE A 21 3.38 34.53 -24.60
N ASN A 22 4.64 34.66 -25.06
CA ASN A 22 5.10 34.05 -26.31
C ASN A 22 5.30 32.52 -26.11
N HIS A 23 4.24 31.81 -25.68
CA HIS A 23 4.18 30.35 -25.44
C HIS A 23 4.18 29.50 -26.72
N THR A 24 4.39 30.12 -27.88
CA THR A 24 4.21 29.50 -29.20
C THR A 24 5.51 29.31 -29.97
N ALA A 25 6.68 29.54 -29.34
CA ALA A 25 7.96 29.19 -29.96
C ALA A 25 8.05 27.66 -30.07
N PRO A 26 8.01 27.10 -31.28
CA PRO A 26 8.00 25.66 -31.44
C PRO A 26 9.39 25.14 -31.05
N ILE A 27 9.44 24.13 -30.19
CA ILE A 27 10.70 23.57 -29.70
C ILE A 27 11.12 22.49 -30.68
N PRO A 28 12.26 22.66 -31.38
CA PRO A 28 12.76 21.62 -32.26
C PRO A 28 13.18 20.42 -31.41
N PHE A 29 12.74 19.23 -31.81
CA PHE A 29 13.16 17.98 -31.21
C PHE A 29 13.64 17.04 -32.31
N GLU A 30 14.62 16.21 -31.97
CA GLU A 30 15.03 15.08 -32.79
C GLU A 30 14.58 13.81 -32.09
N CYS A 31 13.78 12.99 -32.77
CA CYS A 31 13.30 11.74 -32.21
C CYS A 31 13.30 10.67 -33.30
N LEU A 32 13.80 9.48 -32.97
CA LEU A 32 13.83 8.35 -33.88
C LEU A 32 12.43 7.75 -33.99
N ALA A 33 11.90 7.66 -35.21
CA ALA A 33 10.68 6.89 -35.45
C ALA A 33 10.98 5.38 -35.32
N PRO A 34 10.16 4.59 -34.61
CA PRO A 34 10.34 3.15 -34.44
C PRO A 34 9.86 2.40 -35.70
N THR A 35 10.61 2.53 -36.78
CA THR A 35 10.40 1.80 -38.04
C THR A 35 11.22 0.50 -38.05
N TRP A 36 10.96 -0.37 -39.03
CA TRP A 36 11.69 -1.64 -39.17
C TRP A 36 12.10 -1.88 -40.61
N ASP A 37 13.28 -2.47 -40.81
CA ASP A 37 13.73 -2.95 -42.10
C ASP A 37 13.03 -4.29 -42.45
N ALA A 38 12.25 -4.25 -43.54
CA ALA A 38 11.44 -5.36 -44.03
C ALA A 38 12.22 -6.66 -44.23
N GLU A 39 13.50 -6.54 -44.62
CA GLU A 39 14.35 -7.68 -44.97
C GLU A 39 15.03 -8.29 -43.74
N LYS A 40 15.10 -7.55 -42.63
CA LYS A 40 15.89 -7.95 -41.46
C LYS A 40 15.05 -8.47 -40.30
N TYR A 41 13.78 -8.13 -40.19
CA TYR A 41 12.96 -8.44 -39.01
C TYR A 41 12.13 -9.72 -39.14
N ASN A 42 12.28 -10.61 -38.15
CA ASN A 42 11.43 -11.79 -37.93
C ASN A 42 10.70 -11.74 -36.58
N GLY A 43 10.61 -10.57 -35.95
CA GLY A 43 10.01 -10.44 -34.61
C GLY A 43 8.47 -10.40 -34.63
N PRO A 44 7.85 -10.34 -33.45
CA PRO A 44 6.40 -10.34 -33.33
C PRO A 44 5.80 -9.10 -34.01
N THR A 45 4.81 -9.29 -34.89
CA THR A 45 4.10 -8.20 -35.58
C THR A 45 3.01 -7.56 -34.72
N ASP A 46 2.73 -8.14 -33.56
CA ASP A 46 1.67 -7.73 -32.63
C ASP A 46 2.14 -6.68 -31.60
N GLN A 47 3.42 -6.26 -31.64
CA GLN A 47 3.98 -5.24 -30.73
C GLN A 47 3.67 -3.83 -31.16
N TRP A 48 3.44 -2.96 -30.17
CA TRP A 48 3.44 -1.54 -30.40
C TRP A 48 4.86 -1.11 -30.68
N ARG A 49 5.10 -0.41 -31.78
CA ARG A 49 6.45 0.05 -32.13
C ARG A 49 6.62 1.41 -31.51
N ILE A 50 7.24 1.45 -30.34
CA ILE A 50 7.29 2.66 -29.51
C ILE A 50 8.71 3.18 -29.41
N SER A 51 8.87 4.49 -29.52
CA SER A 51 10.07 5.20 -29.12
C SER A 51 9.74 6.35 -28.18
N ILE A 52 10.67 6.67 -27.28
CA ILE A 52 10.56 7.76 -26.32
C ILE A 52 11.75 8.69 -26.48
N CYS A 53 11.48 9.98 -26.50
CA CYS A 53 12.49 11.03 -26.60
C CYS A 53 12.23 12.07 -25.53
N GLN A 54 13.30 12.53 -24.88
CA GLN A 54 13.22 13.63 -23.92
C GLN A 54 13.31 14.97 -24.66
N LEU A 55 12.46 15.92 -24.29
CA LEU A 55 12.42 17.25 -24.89
C LEU A 55 13.25 18.21 -24.04
N GLY A 56 14.51 18.41 -24.43
CA GLY A 56 15.35 19.56 -24.08
C GLY A 56 15.70 19.73 -22.60
N GLU A 57 16.87 19.23 -22.22
CA GLU A 57 17.73 19.81 -21.16
C GLU A 57 19.19 20.02 -21.63
N ALA A 58 19.64 19.31 -22.66
CA ALA A 58 21.02 19.33 -23.13
C ALA A 58 21.21 20.00 -24.50
N GLY A 59 22.34 20.70 -24.67
CA GLY A 59 22.84 21.14 -25.96
C GLY A 59 22.83 22.66 -26.22
N GLY A 60 23.07 23.50 -25.22
CA GLY A 60 23.31 24.95 -25.39
C GLY A 60 22.17 25.76 -26.05
N ARG A 61 21.04 25.12 -26.35
CA ARG A 61 19.84 25.73 -26.91
C ARG A 61 18.94 26.11 -25.74
N SER A 62 18.69 27.41 -25.63
CA SER A 62 17.98 28.07 -24.53
C SER A 62 16.46 27.79 -24.50
N SER A 63 16.04 26.60 -24.95
CA SER A 63 14.64 26.18 -25.11
C SER A 63 14.28 25.09 -24.10
N VAL A 64 13.45 25.46 -23.13
CA VAL A 64 12.92 24.55 -22.10
C VAL A 64 11.53 24.10 -22.55
N ALA A 65 11.27 22.79 -22.61
CA ALA A 65 9.96 22.23 -23.00
C ALA A 65 8.85 22.39 -21.94
N GLY A 66 9.21 23.02 -20.82
CA GLY A 66 8.40 23.06 -19.61
C GLY A 66 8.45 21.72 -18.88
N GLY A 67 7.88 21.71 -17.68
CA GLY A 67 7.83 20.55 -16.82
C GLY A 67 6.77 20.72 -15.75
N LEU A 68 6.44 19.65 -15.05
CA LEU A 68 5.61 19.74 -13.86
C LEU A 68 6.48 20.06 -12.66
N VAL A 69 5.90 20.81 -11.72
CA VAL A 69 6.50 21.13 -10.43
C VAL A 69 6.12 20.04 -9.45
N SER A 70 7.09 19.54 -8.68
CA SER A 70 6.82 18.54 -7.64
C SER A 70 5.97 19.10 -6.51
N GLU A 71 5.19 18.23 -5.87
CA GLU A 71 4.42 18.53 -4.67
C GLU A 71 5.28 18.91 -3.45
N PHE A 72 6.58 18.64 -3.51
CA PHE A 72 7.55 19.06 -2.49
C PHE A 72 7.94 20.54 -2.60
N ARG A 73 7.64 21.20 -3.72
CA ARG A 73 8.04 22.60 -3.96
C ARG A 73 6.83 23.52 -4.01
N ASP A 74 7.04 24.74 -3.53
CA ASP A 74 6.06 25.80 -3.70
C ASP A 74 6.10 26.30 -5.15
N SER A 75 4.97 26.20 -5.85
CA SER A 75 4.81 26.75 -7.20
C SER A 75 5.16 28.24 -7.31
N ALA A 76 5.06 29.00 -6.20
CA ALA A 76 5.41 30.42 -6.15
C ALA A 76 6.93 30.68 -6.06
N SER A 77 7.72 29.71 -5.59
CA SER A 77 9.19 29.81 -5.52
C SER A 77 9.88 29.33 -6.79
N VAL A 78 9.13 28.72 -7.71
CA VAL A 78 9.62 28.30 -9.01
C VAL A 78 9.86 29.55 -9.88
N PRO A 79 11.06 29.71 -10.47
CA PRO A 79 11.36 30.84 -11.35
C PRO A 79 10.29 30.94 -12.44
N THR A 80 9.59 32.07 -12.47
CA THR A 80 8.66 32.37 -13.57
C THR A 80 9.47 32.81 -14.79
N ALA A 81 8.93 32.62 -15.99
CA ALA A 81 9.63 32.89 -17.25
C ALA A 81 10.21 34.32 -17.37
N ASP A 82 9.75 35.25 -16.53
CA ASP A 82 10.14 36.65 -16.51
C ASP A 82 11.44 36.94 -15.73
N THR A 83 11.97 36.02 -14.92
CA THR A 83 13.05 36.33 -13.96
C THR A 83 14.50 36.10 -14.40
N ALA A 84 14.78 35.64 -15.64
CA ALA A 84 16.01 35.88 -16.43
C ALA A 84 16.33 34.73 -17.41
N PRO A 85 16.81 35.01 -18.63
CA PRO A 85 17.31 34.00 -19.58
C PRO A 85 18.48 33.17 -19.04
N GLU A 86 19.27 33.71 -18.10
CA GLU A 86 20.44 33.04 -17.51
C GLU A 86 20.08 32.03 -16.41
N GLN A 87 18.89 32.13 -15.80
CA GLN A 87 18.37 31.12 -14.87
C GLN A 87 17.61 29.98 -15.57
N ARG A 88 17.40 30.05 -16.90
CA ARG A 88 16.89 28.92 -17.71
C ARG A 88 17.78 27.68 -17.61
N GLY A 89 19.03 27.86 -17.20
CA GLY A 89 20.03 26.81 -17.06
C GLY A 89 20.08 26.11 -15.70
N ASN A 90 19.10 26.31 -14.81
CA ASN A 90 18.95 25.42 -13.65
C ASN A 90 17.70 24.54 -13.81
N PRO A 91 17.78 23.55 -14.73
CA PRO A 91 16.64 22.71 -15.07
C PRO A 91 16.16 21.86 -13.87
N GLY A 92 16.96 21.76 -12.79
CA GLY A 92 16.67 21.03 -11.55
C GLY A 92 15.39 21.42 -10.77
N ASN A 93 14.63 22.43 -11.21
CA ASN A 93 13.39 22.85 -10.56
C ASN A 93 12.10 22.36 -11.25
N PHE A 94 12.21 21.85 -12.48
CA PHE A 94 11.07 21.32 -13.26
C PHE A 94 11.33 19.85 -13.59
N GLY A 95 10.30 19.02 -13.70
CA GLY A 95 10.49 17.69 -14.28
C GLY A 95 10.59 17.72 -15.81
N ASN A 96 10.78 16.54 -16.40
CA ASN A 96 11.13 16.39 -17.81
C ASN A 96 9.87 16.23 -18.68
N ALA A 97 9.98 16.64 -19.94
CA ALA A 97 8.97 16.37 -20.95
C ALA A 97 9.42 15.21 -21.85
N TYR A 98 8.56 14.21 -22.04
CA TYR A 98 8.82 13.04 -22.87
C TYR A 98 7.82 12.98 -24.02
N LEU A 99 8.34 12.92 -25.24
CA LEU A 99 7.58 12.64 -26.43
C LEU A 99 7.59 11.13 -26.69
N VAL A 100 6.41 10.53 -26.78
CA VAL A 100 6.24 9.12 -27.08
C VAL A 100 5.65 8.97 -28.47
N LEU A 101 6.35 8.23 -29.33
CA LEU A 101 5.95 7.95 -30.70
C LEU A 101 5.51 6.50 -30.81
N ASN A 102 4.44 6.24 -31.57
CA ASN A 102 4.03 4.90 -31.96
C ASN A 102 3.73 4.83 -33.46
N VAL A 103 4.25 3.80 -34.13
CA VAL A 103 4.07 3.61 -35.57
C VAL A 103 3.13 2.43 -35.81
N SER A 104 1.99 2.68 -36.46
CA SER A 104 0.91 1.70 -36.61
C SER A 104 1.29 0.53 -37.53
N LEU A 105 1.79 0.82 -38.75
CA LEU A 105 2.14 -0.17 -39.78
C LEU A 105 3.17 0.41 -40.77
N GLY A 106 3.80 -0.48 -41.53
CA GLY A 106 4.71 -0.14 -42.63
C GLY A 106 6.20 -0.37 -42.33
N SER A 107 6.99 -0.65 -43.37
CA SER A 107 8.45 -0.77 -43.29
C SER A 107 9.12 0.60 -43.32
N GLU A 108 10.42 0.66 -42.98
CA GLU A 108 11.19 1.91 -43.07
C GLU A 108 11.15 2.52 -44.47
N GLU A 109 11.28 1.72 -45.53
CA GLU A 109 11.18 2.19 -46.92
C GLU A 109 9.81 2.84 -47.22
N GLN A 110 8.74 2.23 -46.71
CA GLN A 110 7.39 2.77 -46.88
C GLN A 110 7.22 4.09 -46.13
N TRP A 111 7.83 4.22 -44.96
CA TRP A 111 7.83 5.49 -44.22
C TRP A 111 8.68 6.55 -44.94
N GLN A 112 9.86 6.21 -45.42
CA GLN A 112 10.72 7.11 -46.20
C GLN A 112 10.02 7.64 -47.46
N ALA A 113 9.29 6.77 -48.17
CA ALA A 113 8.57 7.14 -49.39
C ALA A 113 7.45 8.18 -49.16
N VAL A 114 6.88 8.23 -47.95
CA VAL A 114 5.72 9.09 -47.65
C VAL A 114 6.12 10.35 -46.89
N THR A 115 7.26 10.31 -46.21
CA THR A 115 7.73 11.41 -45.38
C THR A 115 8.78 12.26 -46.07
N GLU A 116 9.52 11.75 -47.06
CA GLU A 116 10.70 12.43 -47.65
C GLU A 116 11.53 13.19 -46.59
N ASN A 117 12.26 14.26 -46.94
CA ASN A 117 12.98 15.10 -45.98
C ASN A 117 12.04 16.10 -45.25
N GLY A 118 10.96 15.62 -44.61
CA GLY A 118 10.15 16.44 -43.69
C GLY A 118 8.71 16.76 -44.13
N ALA A 119 7.97 15.79 -44.65
CA ALA A 119 6.57 15.98 -45.06
C ALA A 119 5.65 16.26 -43.85
N THR A 120 4.90 17.35 -43.96
CA THR A 120 3.81 17.67 -43.03
C THR A 120 2.67 16.65 -43.21
N PRO A 121 2.09 16.12 -42.13
CA PRO A 121 1.00 15.18 -42.22
C PRO A 121 -0.22 15.84 -42.90
N PRO A 122 -0.82 15.21 -43.92
CA PRO A 122 -2.00 15.78 -44.62
C PRO A 122 -3.24 15.83 -43.73
N LEU A 123 -3.34 14.95 -42.72
CA LEU A 123 -4.46 14.89 -41.79
C LEU A 123 -3.97 14.49 -40.40
N PHE A 124 -4.69 14.92 -39.37
CA PHE A 124 -4.52 14.44 -38.01
C PHE A 124 -5.86 14.02 -37.41
N SER A 125 -5.81 13.08 -36.47
CA SER A 125 -6.95 12.63 -35.69
C SER A 125 -6.57 12.50 -34.22
N VAL A 126 -7.49 12.83 -33.31
CA VAL A 126 -7.27 12.68 -31.86
C VAL A 126 -7.95 11.41 -31.39
N ARG A 127 -7.22 10.54 -30.68
CA ARG A 127 -7.70 9.25 -30.18
C ARG A 127 -7.21 9.02 -28.75
N GLY A 128 -8.05 9.39 -27.78
CA GLY A 128 -7.69 9.29 -26.35
C GLY A 128 -6.50 10.18 -26.05
N GLU A 129 -5.42 9.59 -25.53
CA GLU A 129 -4.15 10.28 -25.25
C GLU A 129 -3.25 10.47 -26.50
N TRP A 130 -3.64 9.94 -27.66
CA TRP A 130 -2.85 9.98 -28.89
C TRP A 130 -3.31 11.05 -29.86
N LEU A 131 -2.34 11.73 -30.48
CA LEU A 131 -2.51 12.47 -31.71
C LEU A 131 -1.99 11.61 -32.88
N ASP A 132 -2.89 11.06 -33.68
CA ASP A 132 -2.57 10.25 -34.84
C ASP A 132 -2.32 11.17 -36.05
N LEU A 133 -1.08 11.23 -36.51
CA LEU A 133 -0.67 11.90 -37.74
C LEU A 133 -0.82 10.92 -38.90
N LEU A 134 -1.73 11.21 -39.81
CA LEU A 134 -2.16 10.29 -40.87
C LEU A 134 -1.48 10.63 -42.18
N TYR A 135 -0.87 9.63 -42.79
CA TYR A 135 -0.11 9.70 -44.03
C TYR A 135 -0.69 8.72 -45.06
N SER A 136 -0.48 9.00 -46.35
CA SER A 136 -0.94 8.15 -47.48
C SER A 136 -2.38 7.66 -47.35
N ASP A 137 -3.32 8.61 -47.26
CA ASP A 137 -4.76 8.34 -47.11
C ASP A 137 -5.10 7.47 -45.89
N ALA A 138 -4.44 7.73 -44.76
CA ALA A 138 -4.63 7.06 -43.47
C ALA A 138 -4.20 5.58 -43.41
N ARG A 139 -3.36 5.12 -44.35
CA ARG A 139 -2.76 3.77 -44.29
C ARG A 139 -1.54 3.69 -43.38
N GLN A 140 -0.84 4.81 -43.20
CA GLN A 140 0.29 4.96 -42.30
C GLN A 140 -0.09 5.98 -41.24
N ALA A 141 0.03 5.60 -39.97
CA ALA A 141 -0.25 6.50 -38.85
C ALA A 141 0.95 6.56 -37.91
N LEU A 142 1.40 7.79 -37.64
CA LEU A 142 2.35 8.10 -36.58
C LEU A 142 1.56 8.69 -35.43
N SER A 143 1.37 7.89 -34.38
CA SER A 143 0.72 8.34 -33.16
C SER A 143 1.75 9.02 -32.27
N VAL A 144 1.42 10.20 -31.76
CA VAL A 144 2.28 11.00 -30.89
C VAL A 144 1.53 11.31 -29.60
N THR A 145 2.21 11.21 -28.47
CA THR A 145 1.70 11.69 -27.18
C THR A 145 2.82 12.34 -26.38
N LEU A 146 2.44 13.23 -25.46
CA LEU A 146 3.35 14.03 -24.66
C LEU A 146 3.09 13.78 -23.19
N CYS A 147 4.13 13.43 -22.45
CA CYS A 147 4.09 13.17 -21.02
C CYS A 147 5.02 14.13 -20.29
N TYR A 148 4.60 14.60 -19.13
CA TYR A 148 5.44 15.42 -18.26
C TYR A 148 5.66 14.70 -16.93
N THR A 149 6.85 14.84 -16.37
CA THR A 149 7.18 14.38 -15.03
C THR A 149 7.41 15.54 -14.09
N ALA A 150 7.44 15.25 -12.79
CA ALA A 150 7.75 16.18 -11.71
C ALA A 150 8.79 15.52 -10.77
N PHE A 151 10.00 15.30 -11.27
CA PHE A 151 11.03 14.63 -10.49
C PHE A 151 11.53 15.52 -9.37
N ASP A 152 11.40 15.04 -8.15
CA ASP A 152 12.00 15.66 -6.98
C ASP A 152 12.06 14.64 -5.84
N SER A 153 12.84 14.97 -4.82
CA SER A 153 12.95 14.16 -3.62
C SER A 153 13.05 15.08 -2.42
N ALA A 154 12.45 14.68 -1.31
CA ALA A 154 12.52 15.44 -0.07
C ALA A 154 12.61 14.50 1.13
N ASP A 155 13.37 14.95 2.12
CA ASP A 155 13.62 14.24 3.37
C ASP A 155 12.59 14.63 4.45
N ILE A 156 11.38 14.11 4.30
CA ILE A 156 10.23 14.50 5.14
C ILE A 156 9.90 13.41 6.16
N PRO A 157 9.57 13.75 7.43
CA PRO A 157 9.11 12.77 8.41
C PRO A 157 7.75 12.19 8.02
N VAL A 158 7.71 10.86 7.86
CA VAL A 158 6.50 10.12 7.47
C VAL A 158 6.25 8.94 8.39
N LYS A 159 4.97 8.54 8.52
CA LYS A 159 4.61 7.26 9.15
C LYS A 159 4.14 6.30 8.08
N ILE A 160 4.86 5.21 7.93
CA ILE A 160 4.59 4.17 6.95
C ILE A 160 4.01 2.96 7.67
N SER A 161 2.90 2.42 7.19
CA SER A 161 2.24 1.27 7.84
C SER A 161 1.57 0.31 6.86
N GLY A 162 1.41 -0.93 7.28
CA GLY A 162 0.71 -1.99 6.56
C GLY A 162 0.06 -2.95 7.54
N ASP A 163 -0.85 -3.78 7.04
CA ASP A 163 -1.61 -4.78 7.79
C ASP A 163 -1.01 -6.20 7.71
N LYS A 164 -0.07 -6.41 6.77
CA LYS A 164 0.62 -7.68 6.54
C LYS A 164 2.08 -7.49 6.16
N ASN A 165 2.88 -8.55 6.33
CA ASN A 165 4.23 -8.61 5.76
C ASN A 165 4.16 -8.67 4.24
N ARG A 166 5.15 -8.06 3.58
CA ARG A 166 5.13 -7.79 2.15
C ARG A 166 6.45 -8.20 1.52
N THR A 167 6.37 -8.72 0.31
CA THR A 167 7.53 -9.01 -0.54
C THR A 167 7.39 -8.22 -1.84
N GLU A 168 8.51 -7.70 -2.35
CA GLU A 168 8.55 -7.07 -3.66
C GLU A 168 8.17 -8.10 -4.75
N PRO A 169 7.21 -7.78 -5.64
CA PRO A 169 6.78 -8.69 -6.69
C PRO A 169 7.89 -8.88 -7.73
N LEU A 170 8.00 -10.10 -8.25
CA LEU A 170 8.93 -10.44 -9.32
C LEU A 170 8.16 -10.81 -10.59
N PRO A 171 8.71 -10.55 -11.79
CA PRO A 171 8.16 -11.06 -13.03
C PRO A 171 8.09 -12.59 -13.02
N THR A 172 7.02 -13.15 -13.56
CA THR A 172 6.81 -14.62 -13.62
C THR A 172 7.11 -15.13 -15.02
N TYR A 173 8.01 -16.10 -15.12
CA TYR A 173 8.34 -16.71 -16.42
C TYR A 173 7.37 -17.86 -16.75
N LEU A 174 6.69 -17.78 -17.91
CA LEU A 174 5.83 -18.85 -18.40
C LEU A 174 6.52 -19.64 -19.51
N LEU A 175 6.93 -20.87 -19.18
CA LEU A 175 7.65 -21.78 -20.10
C LEU A 175 6.90 -22.07 -21.40
N LYS A 176 5.57 -22.16 -21.37
CA LYS A 176 4.75 -22.49 -22.56
C LYS A 176 4.79 -21.40 -23.62
N GLU A 177 5.03 -20.17 -23.19
CA GLU A 177 4.95 -18.97 -24.03
C GLU A 177 6.33 -18.31 -24.18
N ASN A 178 7.34 -18.85 -23.49
CA ASN A 178 8.72 -18.39 -23.53
C ASN A 178 8.84 -16.88 -23.27
N ARG A 179 8.04 -16.36 -22.31
CA ARG A 179 7.92 -14.93 -22.01
C ARG A 179 7.69 -14.70 -20.51
N TYR A 180 8.13 -13.54 -20.04
CA TYR A 180 7.85 -13.05 -18.69
C TYR A 180 6.53 -12.26 -18.64
N TYR A 181 5.81 -12.46 -17.54
CA TYR A 181 4.57 -11.79 -17.20
C TYR A 181 4.76 -10.88 -16.00
N PHE A 182 4.17 -9.69 -16.07
CA PHE A 182 4.35 -8.64 -15.08
C PHE A 182 3.07 -8.37 -14.27
N ASP A 183 2.09 -9.26 -14.25
CA ASP A 183 0.80 -9.06 -13.54
C ASP A 183 0.95 -8.54 -12.11
N ALA A 184 1.80 -9.19 -11.29
CA ALA A 184 2.03 -8.79 -9.90
C ALA A 184 2.73 -7.42 -9.78
N VAL A 185 3.64 -7.11 -10.70
CA VAL A 185 4.35 -5.83 -10.76
C VAL A 185 3.37 -4.72 -11.19
N ARG A 186 2.59 -4.94 -12.24
CA ARG A 186 1.55 -4.01 -12.74
C ARG A 186 0.48 -3.73 -11.69
N GLN A 187 0.08 -4.76 -10.94
CA GLN A 187 -0.82 -4.62 -9.79
C GLN A 187 -0.20 -3.74 -8.70
N GLN A 188 1.05 -3.97 -8.32
CA GLN A 188 1.72 -3.13 -7.31
C GLN A 188 1.83 -1.67 -7.78
N LEU A 189 2.21 -1.44 -9.04
CA LEU A 189 2.33 -0.10 -9.64
C LEU A 189 0.97 0.59 -9.81
N GLY A 190 -0.13 -0.16 -9.86
CA GLY A 190 -1.48 0.36 -9.72
C GLY A 190 -2.26 0.48 -11.02
N GLN A 191 -2.07 -0.44 -11.96
CA GLN A 191 -2.81 -0.44 -13.23
C GLN A 191 -4.34 -0.51 -13.03
N HIS A 192 -4.78 -1.07 -11.90
CA HIS A 192 -6.19 -1.17 -11.51
C HIS A 192 -6.46 -0.46 -10.18
N ARG A 193 -5.88 0.73 -9.99
CA ARG A 193 -6.00 1.50 -8.73
C ARG A 193 -7.44 1.82 -8.33
N ASP A 194 -8.36 1.91 -9.28
CA ASP A 194 -9.77 2.21 -9.01
C ASP A 194 -10.53 1.04 -8.39
N THR A 195 -10.04 -0.20 -8.58
CA THR A 195 -10.71 -1.42 -8.09
C THR A 195 -9.92 -2.13 -6.99
N GLN A 196 -8.68 -1.70 -6.70
CA GLN A 196 -7.78 -2.36 -5.76
C GLN A 196 -7.38 -1.45 -4.60
N THR A 197 -7.39 -2.01 -3.39
CA THR A 197 -6.89 -1.30 -2.20
C THR A 197 -5.36 -1.30 -2.14
N LEU A 198 -4.77 -0.46 -1.28
CA LEU A 198 -3.32 -0.48 -0.99
C LEU A 198 -2.87 -1.86 -0.46
N ALA A 199 -3.73 -2.55 0.29
CA ALA A 199 -3.47 -3.90 0.80
C ALA A 199 -3.40 -4.93 -0.34
N ASP A 200 -4.32 -4.85 -1.31
CA ASP A 200 -4.35 -5.71 -2.49
C ASP A 200 -3.14 -5.48 -3.39
N ARG A 201 -2.70 -4.23 -3.51
CA ARG A 201 -1.51 -3.83 -4.28
C ARG A 201 -0.20 -4.11 -3.57
N ASN A 202 -0.24 -4.64 -2.35
CA ASN A 202 0.94 -4.92 -1.54
C ASN A 202 1.85 -3.69 -1.31
N ILE A 203 1.26 -2.49 -1.21
CA ILE A 203 1.98 -1.23 -0.93
C ILE A 203 1.61 -0.65 0.43
N LEU A 204 2.58 -0.02 1.08
CA LEU A 204 2.38 0.57 2.40
C LEU A 204 1.54 1.84 2.31
N SER A 205 0.74 2.07 3.35
CA SER A 205 0.06 3.35 3.55
C SER A 205 1.07 4.36 4.06
N LEU A 206 1.13 5.51 3.39
CA LEU A 206 1.96 6.64 3.74
C LEU A 206 1.10 7.69 4.42
N VAL A 207 1.37 7.95 5.70
CA VAL A 207 0.67 8.96 6.49
C VAL A 207 1.61 10.13 6.74
N ARG A 208 1.18 11.31 6.29
CA ARG A 208 1.85 12.57 6.60
C ARG A 208 1.86 12.83 8.09
N GLN A 209 3.00 13.27 8.62
CA GLN A 209 3.10 13.80 9.98
C GLN A 209 2.77 15.30 10.03
N ARG A 210 2.82 16.00 8.89
CA ARG A 210 2.54 17.43 8.75
C ARG A 210 1.31 17.65 7.87
N GLU A 211 0.75 18.85 7.90
CA GLU A 211 -0.42 19.21 7.08
C GLU A 211 -0.10 19.27 5.57
N SER A 212 1.16 19.52 5.22
CA SER A 212 1.64 19.71 3.84
C SER A 212 2.77 18.75 3.46
N TRP A 213 2.92 18.50 2.16
CA TRP A 213 4.07 17.82 1.54
C TRP A 213 5.17 18.80 1.13
N LEU A 214 4.94 20.11 1.23
CA LEU A 214 5.95 21.12 0.93
C LEU A 214 7.18 20.91 1.84
N ALA A 215 8.32 20.70 1.20
CA ALA A 215 9.60 20.54 1.86
C ALA A 215 10.16 21.90 2.29
N GLN A 216 10.85 21.92 3.42
CA GLN A 216 11.67 23.07 3.81
C GLN A 216 13.00 23.06 3.05
N ASP A 217 13.68 24.20 2.97
CA ASP A 217 14.92 24.34 2.18
C ASP A 217 16.03 23.36 2.62
N ASP A 218 16.04 22.96 3.89
CA ASP A 218 16.98 21.98 4.46
C ASP A 218 16.54 20.51 4.26
N GLU A 219 15.29 20.28 3.85
CA GLU A 219 14.72 18.96 3.54
C GLU A 219 14.86 18.59 2.05
N ILE A 220 15.22 19.55 1.20
CA ILE A 220 15.49 19.35 -0.22
C ILE A 220 16.97 19.02 -0.38
N PRO A 221 17.34 17.89 -1.01
CA PRO A 221 18.74 17.55 -1.24
C PRO A 221 19.47 18.64 -2.04
N PRO A 222 20.71 19.00 -1.67
CA PRO A 222 21.46 20.05 -2.35
C PRO A 222 21.99 19.64 -3.73
N LEU A 223 22.01 18.34 -4.02
CA LEU A 223 22.40 17.76 -5.31
C LEU A 223 21.13 17.37 -6.10
N GLU A 224 21.24 17.36 -7.42
CA GLU A 224 20.17 16.88 -8.30
C GLU A 224 19.64 15.50 -7.86
N PRO A 225 18.32 15.27 -7.85
CA PRO A 225 17.76 13.98 -7.46
C PRO A 225 18.34 12.87 -8.35
N PHE A 226 18.96 11.86 -7.75
CA PHE A 226 19.47 10.68 -8.48
C PHE A 226 18.37 10.01 -9.33
N LEU A 227 17.11 10.14 -8.91
CA LEU A 227 15.92 9.70 -9.63
C LEU A 227 15.77 10.36 -11.00
N ARG A 228 16.06 11.65 -11.07
CA ARG A 228 16.00 12.43 -12.30
C ARG A 228 17.14 12.02 -13.23
N SER A 229 18.36 11.92 -12.70
CA SER A 229 19.52 11.42 -13.45
C SER A 229 19.28 10.01 -14.02
N ALA A 230 18.64 9.11 -13.27
CA ALA A 230 18.31 7.76 -13.75
C ALA A 230 17.23 7.73 -14.86
N SER A 231 16.44 8.80 -14.97
CA SER A 231 15.39 8.96 -15.98
C SER A 231 15.81 9.84 -17.16
N ASP A 232 17.01 10.43 -17.08
CA ASP A 232 17.53 11.32 -18.10
C ASP A 232 17.99 10.50 -19.31
N ILE A 233 17.38 10.78 -20.46
CA ILE A 233 17.69 10.13 -21.73
C ILE A 233 18.64 11.04 -22.55
N ASP A 234 18.88 12.29 -22.15
CA ASP A 234 19.32 13.37 -23.03
C ASP A 234 20.85 13.53 -23.19
N ASN A 235 21.72 12.68 -22.60
CA ASN A 235 23.15 13.04 -22.55
C ASN A 235 24.17 11.89 -22.59
N ILE A 236 24.50 11.44 -23.81
CA ILE A 236 25.83 10.89 -24.10
C ILE A 236 26.41 11.66 -25.30
N GLY A 237 27.18 12.71 -25.03
CA GLY A 237 28.05 13.37 -26.03
C GLY A 237 27.34 14.13 -27.17
N ASP A 238 26.58 15.18 -26.84
CA ASP A 238 25.87 16.08 -27.80
C ASP A 238 24.82 15.39 -28.72
N ALA A 239 24.55 14.10 -28.53
CA ALA A 239 23.53 13.36 -29.28
C ALA A 239 22.20 13.31 -28.49
N ILE A 240 21.10 13.74 -29.14
CA ILE A 240 19.74 13.54 -28.64
C ILE A 240 19.38 12.06 -28.83
N LEU A 241 19.23 11.32 -27.74
CA LEU A 241 18.96 9.89 -27.77
C LEU A 241 17.46 9.58 -27.74
N SER A 242 17.08 8.49 -28.40
CA SER A 242 15.71 7.94 -28.38
C SER A 242 15.72 6.55 -27.74
N ALA A 243 14.88 6.29 -26.73
CA ALA A 243 14.73 4.95 -26.17
C ALA A 243 13.73 4.12 -26.99
N ILE A 244 14.14 2.93 -27.42
CA ILE A 244 13.32 2.04 -28.28
C ILE A 244 12.62 0.99 -27.41
N LEU A 245 11.29 1.04 -27.29
CA LEU A 245 10.50 0.19 -26.39
C LEU A 245 9.73 -0.91 -27.12
N TRP A 246 10.40 -1.62 -28.03
CA TRP A 246 9.88 -2.81 -28.70
C TRP A 246 11.02 -3.78 -29.02
N GLU A 247 10.71 -5.04 -29.32
CA GLU A 247 11.71 -6.08 -29.63
C GLU A 247 12.31 -5.87 -31.03
N SER A 248 13.02 -4.76 -31.25
CA SER A 248 13.69 -4.51 -32.51
C SER A 248 14.92 -5.43 -32.64
N LYS A 249 15.13 -6.00 -33.83
CA LYS A 249 16.34 -6.78 -34.11
C LYS A 249 17.59 -5.90 -34.04
N GLU A 250 17.47 -4.61 -34.30
CA GLU A 250 18.54 -3.62 -34.10
C GLU A 250 18.94 -3.54 -32.63
N CYS A 251 18.00 -3.55 -31.69
CA CYS A 251 18.33 -3.59 -30.26
C CYS A 251 18.77 -4.97 -29.76
N VAL A 252 18.31 -6.06 -30.39
CA VAL A 252 18.67 -7.43 -29.99
C VAL A 252 19.99 -7.91 -30.62
N ALA A 253 20.37 -7.41 -31.80
CA ALA A 253 21.56 -7.82 -32.54
C ALA A 253 22.78 -6.91 -32.31
N VAL A 254 22.59 -5.70 -31.78
CA VAL A 254 23.66 -4.72 -31.62
C VAL A 254 24.21 -4.79 -30.20
N GLY A 255 25.12 -5.74 -29.99
CA GLY A 255 26.10 -5.64 -28.92
C GLY A 255 27.27 -4.72 -29.26
N ASN A 256 27.44 -4.27 -30.52
CA ASN A 256 28.65 -3.56 -30.99
C ASN A 256 28.54 -2.91 -32.40
N SER A 257 27.61 -1.98 -32.68
CA SER A 257 27.68 -1.20 -33.93
C SER A 257 26.86 0.09 -33.87
N ASP A 258 27.53 1.24 -33.81
CA ASP A 258 27.19 2.57 -34.35
C ASP A 258 25.70 2.96 -34.50
N VAL A 259 24.84 2.67 -33.51
CA VAL A 259 23.52 3.31 -33.45
C VAL A 259 23.67 4.62 -32.68
N ASP A 260 24.19 5.65 -33.36
CA ASP A 260 24.48 6.99 -32.83
C ASP A 260 23.23 7.77 -32.30
N LEU A 261 22.05 7.15 -32.22
CA LEU A 261 20.77 7.84 -31.96
C LEU A 261 19.75 7.07 -31.11
N GLY A 262 20.06 5.85 -30.64
CA GLY A 262 19.06 4.98 -29.99
C GLY A 262 19.57 4.25 -28.76
N ILE A 263 18.90 4.43 -27.61
CA ILE A 263 19.07 3.57 -26.42
C ILE A 263 18.22 2.33 -26.61
N CYS A 264 18.82 1.16 -26.40
CA CYS A 264 18.15 -0.12 -26.39
C CYS A 264 18.01 -0.59 -24.93
N PRO A 265 16.83 -0.38 -24.31
CA PRO A 265 16.60 -0.81 -22.94
C PRO A 265 16.70 -2.33 -22.83
N GLU A 266 17.01 -2.80 -21.62
CA GLU A 266 17.00 -4.21 -21.33
C GLU A 266 15.57 -4.80 -21.51
N LEU A 267 15.50 -6.03 -22.01
CA LEU A 267 14.28 -6.60 -22.57
C LEU A 267 13.11 -6.67 -21.58
N MET A 268 13.38 -6.76 -20.27
CA MET A 268 12.34 -6.75 -19.24
C MET A 268 11.59 -5.42 -19.18
N HIS A 269 12.29 -4.31 -19.39
CA HIS A 269 11.69 -2.97 -19.43
C HIS A 269 10.76 -2.81 -20.64
N VAL A 270 11.19 -3.33 -21.79
CA VAL A 270 10.39 -3.38 -23.01
C VAL A 270 9.12 -4.21 -22.78
N TRP A 271 9.25 -5.41 -22.21
CA TRP A 271 8.09 -6.27 -21.96
C TRP A 271 7.11 -5.68 -20.94
N LEU A 272 7.59 -5.09 -19.85
CA LEU A 272 6.72 -4.41 -18.89
C LEU A 272 5.90 -3.31 -19.56
N PHE A 273 6.55 -2.44 -20.35
CA PHE A 273 5.88 -1.36 -21.06
C PHE A 273 4.85 -1.89 -22.06
N GLN A 274 5.24 -2.86 -22.88
CA GLN A 274 4.37 -3.49 -23.88
C GLN A 274 3.17 -4.17 -23.22
N GLU A 275 3.37 -4.89 -22.11
CA GLU A 275 2.28 -5.57 -21.40
C GLU A 275 1.29 -4.56 -20.84
N ILE A 276 1.75 -3.47 -20.20
CA ILE A 276 0.88 -2.41 -19.67
C ILE A 276 -0.02 -1.84 -20.77
N VAL A 277 0.56 -1.44 -21.91
CA VAL A 277 -0.19 -0.81 -23.01
C VAL A 277 -1.15 -1.82 -23.65
N ARG A 278 -0.72 -3.08 -23.82
CA ARG A 278 -1.57 -4.15 -24.39
C ARG A 278 -2.74 -4.53 -23.49
N THR A 279 -2.58 -4.46 -22.17
CA THR A 279 -3.67 -4.76 -21.22
C THR A 279 -4.54 -3.54 -20.91
N GLY A 280 -4.44 -2.47 -21.70
CA GLY A 280 -5.31 -1.29 -21.61
C GLY A 280 -4.87 -0.22 -20.61
N GLY A 281 -3.60 -0.22 -20.18
CA GLY A 281 -3.02 0.90 -19.44
C GLY A 281 -2.75 2.10 -20.36
N SER A 282 -2.89 3.31 -19.82
CA SER A 282 -2.48 4.55 -20.50
C SER A 282 -0.96 4.63 -20.66
N ILE A 283 -0.48 5.39 -21.64
CA ILE A 283 0.95 5.66 -21.87
C ILE A 283 1.58 6.40 -20.69
N ALA A 284 0.86 7.36 -20.10
CA ALA A 284 1.34 8.02 -18.89
C ALA A 284 1.62 7.02 -17.76
N PHE A 285 0.72 6.05 -17.54
CA PHE A 285 0.92 4.98 -16.56
C PHE A 285 2.06 4.02 -16.94
N ALA A 286 2.20 3.68 -18.22
CA ALA A 286 3.30 2.82 -18.70
C ALA A 286 4.66 3.50 -18.50
N LEU A 287 4.76 4.78 -18.83
CA LEU A 287 5.96 5.58 -18.63
C LEU A 287 6.27 5.78 -17.14
N GLN A 288 5.27 6.12 -16.33
CA GLN A 288 5.41 6.21 -14.88
C GLN A 288 5.90 4.88 -14.29
N SER A 289 5.35 3.76 -14.74
CA SER A 289 5.74 2.42 -14.29
C SER A 289 7.20 2.12 -14.63
N LEU A 290 7.62 2.38 -15.87
CA LEU A 290 8.99 2.21 -16.32
C LEU A 290 9.96 3.06 -15.49
N ILE A 291 9.66 4.34 -15.35
CA ILE A 291 10.45 5.29 -14.56
C ILE A 291 10.51 4.87 -13.09
N THR A 292 9.41 4.36 -12.52
CA THR A 292 9.37 3.88 -11.12
C THR A 292 10.29 2.67 -10.92
N VAL A 293 10.35 1.75 -11.90
CA VAL A 293 11.26 0.61 -11.84
C VAL A 293 12.72 1.06 -11.96
N LEU A 294 13.03 1.97 -12.89
CA LEU A 294 14.37 2.56 -13.02
C LEU A 294 14.79 3.31 -11.75
N ALA A 295 13.87 4.07 -11.16
CA ALA A 295 14.04 4.74 -9.87
C ALA A 295 14.35 3.74 -8.74
N GLY A 296 13.67 2.60 -8.71
CA GLY A 296 13.95 1.52 -7.76
C GLY A 296 15.36 0.95 -7.92
N LEU A 297 15.80 0.72 -9.17
CA LEU A 297 17.17 0.27 -9.46
C LEU A 297 18.20 1.30 -8.99
N ALA A 298 17.98 2.58 -9.31
CA ALA A 298 18.85 3.66 -8.88
C ALA A 298 18.88 3.79 -7.35
N TYR A 299 17.74 3.66 -6.69
CA TYR A 299 17.65 3.65 -5.22
C TYR A 299 18.50 2.54 -4.60
N TYR A 300 18.43 1.32 -5.13
CA TYR A 300 19.24 0.20 -4.61
C TYR A 300 20.74 0.36 -4.90
N ASP A 301 21.12 0.99 -6.02
CA ASP A 301 22.51 1.29 -6.35
C ASP A 301 23.12 2.34 -5.39
N GLN A 302 22.31 3.34 -5.01
CA GLN A 302 22.71 4.39 -4.07
C GLN A 302 22.56 3.99 -2.59
N LEU A 303 22.06 2.78 -2.29
CA LEU A 303 21.73 2.36 -0.93
C LEU A 303 22.91 2.48 0.06
N ALA A 304 24.14 2.22 -0.41
CA ALA A 304 25.35 2.32 0.41
C ALA A 304 25.79 3.76 0.71
N GLN A 305 25.26 4.74 -0.02
CA GLN A 305 25.57 6.16 0.15
C GLN A 305 24.64 6.85 1.15
N PHE A 306 23.50 6.24 1.49
CA PHE A 306 22.62 6.78 2.51
C PHE A 306 23.25 6.63 3.89
N ASP A 307 23.69 7.76 4.45
CA ASP A 307 24.35 7.85 5.75
C ASP A 307 23.40 8.27 6.88
N LYS A 308 22.10 8.38 6.61
CA LYS A 308 21.05 8.65 7.60
C LYS A 308 20.79 7.44 8.51
N ILE A 309 21.74 7.18 9.39
CA ILE A 309 21.59 6.28 10.54
C ILE A 309 21.02 7.13 11.69
N ASP A 310 19.82 7.68 11.52
CA ASP A 310 19.15 8.37 12.62
C ASP A 310 18.51 7.34 13.56
N ASP A 311 18.80 7.47 14.86
CA ASP A 311 18.26 6.68 15.97
C ASP A 311 16.71 6.76 16.12
N SER A 312 16.03 7.57 15.30
CA SER A 312 14.58 7.80 15.37
C SER A 312 13.72 6.89 14.50
N VAL A 313 14.31 5.96 13.73
CA VAL A 313 13.53 5.06 12.86
C VAL A 313 12.98 3.88 13.66
N ALA A 314 11.76 4.02 14.18
CA ALA A 314 11.06 2.96 14.89
C ALA A 314 10.37 1.97 13.91
N ILE A 315 11.06 0.88 13.57
CA ILE A 315 10.49 -0.18 12.72
C ILE A 315 9.74 -1.19 13.58
N THR A 316 8.45 -1.37 13.31
CA THR A 316 7.66 -2.46 13.91
C THR A 316 7.32 -3.48 12.82
N ARG A 317 7.80 -4.72 12.95
CA ARG A 317 7.52 -5.80 12.00
C ARG A 317 6.47 -6.76 12.57
N PHE A 318 5.63 -7.32 11.71
CA PHE A 318 4.76 -8.42 12.13
C PHE A 318 5.61 -9.67 12.33
N ILE A 319 5.67 -10.15 13.57
CA ILE A 319 6.29 -11.42 13.90
C ILE A 319 5.17 -12.44 14.02
N THR A 320 5.19 -13.46 13.16
CA THR A 320 4.32 -14.62 13.29
C THR A 320 4.80 -15.47 14.46
N THR A 321 4.19 -15.28 15.63
CA THR A 321 4.50 -16.08 16.82
C THR A 321 3.45 -17.17 16.99
N ASN A 322 3.87 -18.44 16.98
CA ASN A 322 3.00 -19.59 17.26
C ASN A 322 2.57 -19.69 18.74
N VAL A 323 3.10 -18.81 19.60
CA VAL A 323 2.84 -18.80 21.04
C VAL A 323 2.65 -17.36 21.51
N PRO A 324 1.66 -17.06 22.37
CA PRO A 324 1.42 -15.69 22.85
C PRO A 324 2.63 -15.16 23.65
N GLN A 325 3.18 -14.03 23.21
CA GLN A 325 4.31 -13.33 23.84
C GLN A 325 3.93 -12.62 25.15
N ARG A 326 2.67 -12.22 25.31
CA ARG A 326 2.21 -11.45 26.48
C ARG A 326 1.42 -12.35 27.42
N ILE A 327 2.11 -12.87 28.43
CA ILE A 327 1.52 -13.67 29.52
C ILE A 327 0.70 -12.83 30.52
N GLY A 328 0.66 -11.50 30.39
CA GLY A 328 0.01 -10.61 31.36
C GLY A 328 -1.46 -10.93 31.61
N GLY A 329 -2.22 -11.24 30.55
CA GLY A 329 -3.61 -11.68 30.68
C GLY A 329 -3.74 -13.02 31.41
N PHE A 330 -2.85 -13.97 31.13
CA PHE A 330 -2.83 -15.28 31.79
C PHE A 330 -2.46 -15.17 33.28
N VAL A 331 -1.47 -14.33 33.62
CA VAL A 331 -1.06 -14.07 35.01
C VAL A 331 -2.22 -13.42 35.78
N ALA A 332 -2.90 -12.42 35.19
CA ALA A 332 -4.04 -11.77 35.84
C ALA A 332 -5.17 -12.75 36.17
N VAL A 333 -5.56 -13.60 35.22
CA VAL A 333 -6.61 -14.62 35.45
C VAL A 333 -6.17 -15.64 36.50
N THR A 334 -4.92 -16.09 36.46
CA THR A 334 -4.38 -17.06 37.41
C THR A 334 -4.38 -16.51 38.84
N VAL A 335 -3.98 -15.25 39.03
CA VAL A 335 -3.98 -14.60 40.35
C VAL A 335 -5.40 -14.50 40.91
N VAL A 336 -6.38 -14.08 40.10
CA VAL A 336 -7.79 -14.00 40.53
C VAL A 336 -8.31 -15.37 40.95
N MET A 337 -7.97 -16.42 40.19
CA MET A 337 -8.41 -17.79 40.49
C MET A 337 -7.78 -18.33 41.78
N VAL A 338 -6.50 -18.05 42.04
CA VAL A 338 -5.81 -18.43 43.28
C VAL A 338 -6.41 -17.69 44.48
N VAL A 339 -6.66 -16.39 44.37
CA VAL A 339 -7.27 -15.59 45.43
C VAL A 339 -8.68 -16.09 45.75
N TYR A 340 -9.48 -16.41 44.72
CA TYR A 340 -10.81 -16.98 44.91
C TYR A 340 -10.75 -18.34 45.64
N MET A 341 -9.84 -19.23 45.23
CA MET A 341 -9.63 -20.51 45.92
C MET A 341 -9.22 -20.32 47.39
N LEU A 342 -8.33 -19.37 47.68
CA LEU A 342 -7.92 -19.06 49.04
C LEU A 342 -9.11 -18.55 49.86
N LEU A 343 -9.90 -17.62 49.33
CA LEU A 343 -11.09 -17.09 50.02
C LEU A 343 -12.11 -18.19 50.31
N VAL A 344 -12.41 -19.05 49.33
CA VAL A 344 -13.32 -20.19 49.53
C VAL A 344 -12.77 -21.14 50.60
N THR A 345 -11.46 -21.41 50.59
CA THR A 345 -10.81 -22.27 51.59
C THR A 345 -10.87 -21.66 52.99
N VAL A 346 -10.65 -20.35 53.12
CA VAL A 346 -10.75 -19.63 54.40
C VAL A 346 -12.18 -19.64 54.91
N VAL A 347 -13.17 -19.39 54.06
CA VAL A 347 -14.59 -19.44 54.43
C VAL A 347 -14.98 -20.85 54.86
N LEU A 348 -14.55 -21.88 54.14
CA LEU A 348 -14.79 -23.28 54.50
C LEU A 348 -14.12 -23.64 55.84
N TRP A 349 -12.88 -23.20 56.05
CA TRP A 349 -12.15 -23.47 57.28
C TRP A 349 -12.77 -22.77 58.48
N LEU A 350 -13.16 -21.49 58.33
CA LEU A 350 -13.89 -20.75 59.36
C LEU A 350 -15.23 -21.41 59.64
N PHE A 351 -15.97 -21.83 58.61
CA PHE A 351 -17.22 -22.57 58.78
C PHE A 351 -16.99 -23.84 59.60
N LEU A 352 -16.05 -24.70 59.21
CA LEU A 352 -15.78 -25.98 59.89
C LEU A 352 -15.26 -25.82 61.33
N THR A 353 -14.47 -24.79 61.62
CA THR A 353 -13.84 -24.60 62.94
C THR A 353 -14.66 -23.76 63.91
N GLN A 354 -15.35 -22.73 63.42
CA GLN A 354 -16.15 -21.81 64.24
C GLN A 354 -17.63 -22.23 64.33
N SER A 355 -18.14 -23.09 63.45
CA SER A 355 -19.50 -23.61 63.58
C SER A 355 -19.58 -24.65 64.70
N ARG A 356 -19.53 -24.19 65.95
CA ARG A 356 -19.78 -25.01 67.15
C ARG A 356 -21.23 -25.48 67.27
N PHE A 357 -22.15 -24.92 66.48
CA PHE A 357 -23.57 -25.26 66.45
C PHE A 357 -24.10 -25.50 65.03
N SER A 358 -23.37 -26.26 64.20
CA SER A 358 -24.00 -26.82 63.01
C SER A 358 -24.90 -27.98 63.45
N LEU A 359 -26.11 -27.64 63.88
CA LEU A 359 -27.21 -28.55 64.26
C LEU A 359 -27.79 -29.29 63.02
N LEU A 360 -26.96 -29.53 62.00
CA LEU A 360 -27.34 -30.25 60.79
C LEU A 360 -27.58 -31.72 61.17
N GLY A 361 -28.83 -32.03 61.54
CA GLY A 361 -29.27 -33.36 61.99
C GLY A 361 -29.80 -33.44 63.42
N ASN A 362 -29.92 -32.33 64.18
CA ASN A 362 -30.51 -32.39 65.52
C ASN A 362 -32.04 -32.47 65.44
N THR A 363 -32.60 -33.56 65.95
CA THR A 363 -34.03 -33.88 65.85
C THR A 363 -34.90 -32.86 66.61
N TRP A 364 -34.35 -32.21 67.64
CA TRP A 364 -35.04 -31.21 68.46
C TRP A 364 -35.45 -29.94 67.71
N GLN A 365 -34.77 -29.57 66.62
CA GLN A 365 -35.18 -28.43 65.79
C GLN A 365 -36.52 -28.70 65.09
N CYS A 366 -36.78 -29.94 64.67
CA CYS A 366 -38.07 -30.35 64.09
C CYS A 366 -39.16 -30.42 65.17
N ILE A 367 -38.82 -30.93 66.36
CA ILE A 367 -39.75 -31.03 67.51
C ILE A 367 -40.18 -29.64 68.02
N SER A 368 -39.29 -28.63 67.95
CA SER A 368 -39.59 -27.25 68.35
C SER A 368 -40.69 -26.56 67.53
N GLN A 369 -41.12 -27.15 66.41
CA GLN A 369 -42.23 -26.63 65.61
C GLN A 369 -43.60 -27.15 66.09
N VAL A 370 -43.64 -28.14 66.99
CA VAL A 370 -44.85 -28.89 67.39
C VAL A 370 -45.11 -28.81 68.90
N VAL A 371 -44.63 -27.73 69.54
CA VAL A 371 -44.61 -27.55 70.99
C VAL A 371 -46.01 -27.38 71.55
N THR A 372 -46.28 -28.10 72.63
CA THR A 372 -47.45 -27.93 73.50
C THR A 372 -47.00 -27.43 74.87
N GLU A 373 -47.89 -26.83 75.65
CA GLU A 373 -47.58 -26.20 76.95
C GLU A 373 -46.79 -27.12 77.90
N HIS A 374 -47.05 -28.43 77.86
CA HIS A 374 -46.34 -29.45 78.64
C HIS A 374 -44.95 -29.85 78.11
N THR A 375 -44.60 -29.51 76.86
CA THR A 375 -43.31 -29.86 76.24
C THR A 375 -42.34 -28.68 76.13
N THR A 376 -42.78 -27.46 76.49
CA THR A 376 -42.03 -26.20 76.40
C THR A 376 -40.69 -26.26 77.13
N ASP A 377 -40.66 -26.77 78.36
CA ASP A 377 -39.44 -26.86 79.18
C ASP A 377 -38.36 -27.78 78.56
N TYR A 378 -38.78 -28.78 77.80
CA TYR A 378 -37.86 -29.70 77.12
C TYR A 378 -37.32 -29.10 75.82
N VAL A 379 -38.12 -28.30 75.14
CA VAL A 379 -37.73 -27.64 73.88
C VAL A 379 -36.76 -26.49 74.16
N ASP A 380 -37.00 -25.72 75.22
CA ASP A 380 -36.08 -24.68 75.68
C ASP A 380 -34.73 -25.27 76.10
N ALA A 381 -34.74 -26.40 76.81
CA ALA A 381 -33.51 -27.13 77.13
C ALA A 381 -32.84 -27.74 75.87
N GLY A 382 -33.63 -28.27 74.93
CA GLY A 382 -33.15 -28.89 73.70
C GLY A 382 -32.55 -27.91 72.67
N SER A 383 -32.87 -26.61 72.79
CA SER A 383 -32.34 -25.56 71.90
C SER A 383 -30.82 -25.35 72.01
N THR A 384 -30.23 -25.72 73.15
CA THR A 384 -28.80 -25.53 73.45
C THR A 384 -28.04 -26.83 73.66
N LEU A 385 -28.73 -27.97 73.69
CA LEU A 385 -28.18 -29.29 74.00
C LEU A 385 -28.19 -30.21 72.78
N THR A 386 -27.19 -31.08 72.67
CA THR A 386 -27.19 -32.13 71.63
C THR A 386 -28.17 -33.27 71.99
N ASP A 387 -28.63 -34.02 70.99
CA ASP A 387 -29.53 -35.18 71.18
C ASP A 387 -29.06 -36.15 72.27
N THR A 388 -27.74 -36.38 72.34
CA THR A 388 -27.13 -37.26 73.36
C THR A 388 -27.13 -36.67 74.76
N GLN A 389 -26.99 -35.35 74.89
CA GLN A 389 -27.07 -34.65 76.17
C GLN A 389 -28.51 -34.54 76.65
N MET A 390 -29.45 -34.28 75.76
CA MET A 390 -30.88 -34.25 76.09
C MET A 390 -31.37 -35.62 76.55
N GLY A 391 -30.90 -36.71 75.93
CA GLY A 391 -31.16 -38.08 76.39
C GLY A 391 -30.67 -38.34 77.83
N LYS A 392 -29.55 -37.75 78.25
CA LYS A 392 -29.06 -37.85 79.63
C LYS A 392 -29.89 -37.02 80.61
N VAL A 393 -30.35 -35.83 80.20
CA VAL A 393 -31.25 -34.99 81.01
C VAL A 393 -32.57 -35.71 81.26
N MET A 394 -33.14 -36.34 80.22
CA MET A 394 -34.37 -37.13 80.34
C MET A 394 -34.18 -38.38 81.21
N GLN A 395 -33.01 -39.04 81.16
CA GLN A 395 -32.67 -40.14 82.07
C GLN A 395 -32.57 -39.67 83.53
N GLY A 396 -31.97 -38.50 83.77
CA GLY A 396 -31.86 -37.91 85.12
C GLY A 396 -33.21 -37.51 85.73
N ARG A 397 -34.21 -37.18 84.90
CA ARG A 397 -35.58 -36.88 85.32
C ARG A 397 -36.48 -38.11 85.47
N GLY A 398 -35.98 -39.31 85.11
CA GLY A 398 -36.77 -40.55 85.17
C GLY A 398 -37.74 -40.74 84.00
N GLU A 399 -37.69 -39.88 82.99
CA GLU A 399 -38.66 -39.78 81.89
C GLU A 399 -38.13 -40.33 80.56
N ALA A 400 -36.95 -40.95 80.56
CA ALA A 400 -36.28 -41.48 79.36
C ALA A 400 -37.07 -42.55 78.58
N ARG A 401 -38.18 -43.05 79.12
CA ARG A 401 -39.05 -44.05 78.48
C ARG A 401 -40.46 -43.54 78.22
N ASN A 402 -40.76 -42.26 78.49
CA ASN A 402 -42.05 -41.69 78.15
C ASN A 402 -42.20 -41.68 76.63
N ARG A 403 -43.25 -42.36 76.16
CA ARG A 403 -43.61 -42.35 74.74
C ARG A 403 -44.50 -41.14 74.53
N VAL A 404 -44.11 -40.29 73.60
CA VAL A 404 -44.93 -39.15 73.16
C VAL A 404 -45.37 -39.40 71.73
N GLY A 405 -46.64 -39.13 71.45
CA GLY A 405 -47.24 -39.22 70.12
C GLY A 405 -47.70 -37.85 69.64
N LEU A 406 -47.81 -37.70 68.33
CA LEU A 406 -48.46 -36.53 67.73
C LEU A 406 -49.98 -36.67 67.87
N TRP A 407 -50.62 -35.65 68.45
CA TRP A 407 -52.05 -35.60 68.68
C TRP A 407 -52.62 -34.26 68.22
N LYS A 408 -53.87 -34.24 67.75
CA LYS A 408 -54.54 -33.01 67.33
C LYS A 408 -55.00 -32.24 68.57
N VAL A 409 -54.45 -31.04 68.78
CA VAL A 409 -54.88 -30.13 69.84
C VAL A 409 -56.18 -29.44 69.37
N GLY A 410 -57.18 -29.37 70.23
CA GLY A 410 -58.60 -29.19 69.85
C GLY A 410 -58.91 -28.01 68.91
N GLY A 411 -59.97 -28.16 68.11
CA GLY A 411 -60.68 -27.13 67.34
C GLY A 411 -59.95 -26.45 66.18
N THR A 412 -58.65 -26.14 66.29
CA THR A 412 -57.94 -25.19 65.42
C THR A 412 -57.00 -25.84 64.39
N GLY A 413 -56.93 -27.18 64.32
CA GLY A 413 -56.12 -27.87 63.31
C GLY A 413 -54.64 -28.03 63.66
N ASN A 414 -54.20 -27.56 64.82
CA ASN A 414 -52.82 -27.66 65.28
C ASN A 414 -52.48 -29.08 65.74
N ILE A 415 -51.30 -29.57 65.35
CA ILE A 415 -50.72 -30.83 65.80
C ILE A 415 -49.81 -30.50 66.99
N GLY A 416 -49.94 -31.24 68.07
CA GLY A 416 -49.15 -31.08 69.29
C GLY A 416 -48.67 -32.41 69.83
N LEU A 417 -47.72 -32.39 70.76
CA LEU A 417 -47.23 -33.59 71.43
C LEU A 417 -48.10 -33.94 72.64
N LYS A 418 -48.44 -35.23 72.77
CA LYS A 418 -49.15 -35.79 73.92
C LYS A 418 -48.43 -37.06 74.40
N GLU A 419 -48.28 -37.22 75.71
CA GLU A 419 -47.81 -38.48 76.29
C GLU A 419 -48.81 -39.63 76.02
N LEU A 420 -48.28 -40.80 75.66
CA LEU A 420 -49.02 -42.00 75.27
C LEU A 420 -49.27 -42.95 76.43
#